data_AF-A0AA40TH65-F1
#
_entry.id   AF-A0AA40TH65-F1
#
_cell.length_a   1.000
_cell.length_b   1.000
_cell.length_c   1.000
_cell.angle_alpha   90.00
_cell.angle_beta   90.00
_cell.angle_gamma   90.00
#
_symmetry.space_group_name_H-M   'P 1'
#
loop_
_entity.id
_entity.type
_entity.pdbx_description
1 polymer ?
#
loop_
_entity_poly.entity_id
_entity_poly.type
_entity_poly.pdbx_seq_one_letter_code
_entity_poly.pdbx_strand_id
1 'polypeptide(L)'
;MAFVLFYEAINGFHDTANAVATVFYTRAMRSQLAVVMAAVFNFFGVLLGGLSVAYAIVHMLPTDLLLNMGSSHGLAMVFSMLLAAIIWNLGTWYFGLPASSSHTLIGAIIGIGLTNALMTGTSVVDALNIPKVIGIFASLIISPIVGLVVAGGLI
;
A
#
# COMPACT_ATOMS: atom_id res chain seq x y z
N MET A 1 -8.24 6.07 14.05
CA MET A 1 -7.32 5.11 14.72
C MET A 1 -7.74 3.67 14.50
N ALA A 2 -8.88 3.20 15.03
CA ALA A 2 -9.32 1.80 14.85
C ALA A 2 -9.37 1.33 13.38
N PHE A 3 -9.81 2.21 12.48
CA PHE A 3 -9.90 1.92 11.04
C PHE A 3 -8.53 1.67 10.37
N VAL A 4 -7.51 2.42 10.79
CA VAL A 4 -6.12 2.27 10.30
C VAL A 4 -5.52 0.96 10.81
N LEU A 5 -5.75 0.63 12.09
CA LEU A 5 -5.30 -0.65 12.67
C LEU A 5 -5.93 -1.85 11.96
N PHE A 6 -7.20 -1.73 11.55
CA PHE A 6 -7.87 -2.78 10.78
C PHE A 6 -7.30 -2.94 9.37
N TYR A 7 -6.99 -1.84 8.68
CA TYR A 7 -6.29 -1.88 7.39
C TYR A 7 -4.90 -2.54 7.52
N GLU A 8 -4.12 -2.15 8.52
CA GLU A 8 -2.79 -2.75 8.78
C GLU A 8 -2.89 -4.25 9.11
N ALA A 9 -3.90 -4.66 9.88
CA ALA A 9 -4.12 -6.08 10.17
C ALA A 9 -4.43 -6.87 8.88
N ILE A 10 -5.27 -6.35 8.00
CA ILE A 10 -5.56 -6.97 6.70
C ILE A 10 -4.28 -7.03 5.86
N ASN A 11 -3.55 -5.93 5.77
CA ASN A 11 -2.30 -5.87 5.02
C ASN A 11 -1.29 -6.93 5.50
N GLY A 12 -1.13 -7.07 6.82
CA GLY A 12 -0.28 -8.08 7.42
C GLY A 12 -0.65 -9.52 7.07
N PHE A 13 -1.94 -9.83 6.90
CA PHE A 13 -2.36 -11.17 6.45
C PHE A 13 -1.93 -11.47 5.01
N HIS A 14 -2.06 -10.50 4.10
CA HIS A 14 -1.64 -10.64 2.71
C HIS A 14 -0.12 -10.80 2.59
N ASP A 15 0.66 -9.98 3.31
CA ASP A 15 2.12 -10.06 3.26
C ASP A 15 2.66 -11.33 3.90
N THR A 16 2.04 -11.78 5.00
CA THR A 16 2.40 -13.06 5.63
C THR A 16 2.12 -14.22 4.69
N ALA A 17 1.00 -14.21 3.96
CA ALA A 17 0.70 -15.24 2.97
C ALA A 17 1.77 -15.31 1.86
N ASN A 18 2.22 -14.15 1.36
CA ASN A 18 3.26 -14.06 0.33
C ASN A 18 4.63 -14.55 0.85
N ALA A 19 5.04 -14.17 2.07
CA ALA A 19 6.33 -14.53 2.63
C ALA A 19 6.41 -16.01 3.03
N VAL A 20 5.30 -16.60 3.49
CA VAL A 20 5.29 -17.97 4.02
C VAL A 20 4.96 -19.01 2.94
N ALA A 21 4.40 -18.61 1.78
CA ALA A 21 4.08 -19.52 0.67
C ALA A 21 5.27 -20.38 0.21
N THR A 22 6.47 -19.82 0.14
CA THR A 22 7.70 -20.52 -0.30
C THR A 22 8.15 -21.58 0.72
N VAL A 23 8.07 -21.26 2.01
CA VAL A 23 8.42 -22.15 3.13
C VAL A 23 7.42 -23.31 3.23
N PHE A 24 6.14 -23.04 2.96
CA PHE A 24 5.11 -24.07 2.88
C PHE A 24 5.32 -25.02 1.71
N TYR A 25 5.59 -24.48 0.51
CA TYR A 25 5.77 -25.29 -0.69
C TYR A 25 7.00 -26.22 -0.59
N THR A 26 8.08 -25.73 0.01
CA THR A 26 9.31 -26.51 0.25
C THR A 26 9.25 -27.40 1.49
N ARG A 27 8.17 -27.32 2.30
CA ARG A 27 8.02 -28.00 3.61
C ARG A 27 9.21 -27.77 4.55
N ALA A 28 9.91 -26.65 4.42
CA ALA A 28 11.13 -26.38 5.16
C ALA A 28 10.88 -26.13 6.67
N MET A 29 9.66 -25.73 7.05
CA MET A 29 9.33 -25.36 8.44
C MET A 29 7.85 -25.63 8.77
N ARG A 30 7.53 -25.83 10.07
CA ARG A 30 6.14 -25.92 10.56
C ARG A 30 5.41 -24.58 10.37
N SER A 31 4.13 -24.68 9.96
CA SER A 31 3.22 -23.57 9.69
C SER A 31 3.26 -22.46 10.73
N GLN A 32 3.15 -22.85 12.00
CA GLN A 32 3.08 -21.92 13.13
C GLN A 32 4.38 -21.13 13.30
N LEU A 33 5.54 -21.77 13.11
CA LEU A 33 6.82 -21.10 13.28
C LEU A 33 7.09 -20.12 12.14
N ALA A 34 6.67 -20.47 10.92
CA ALA A 34 6.86 -19.62 9.76
C ALA A 34 5.99 -18.35 9.82
N VAL A 35 4.76 -18.43 10.35
CA VAL A 35 3.92 -17.25 10.64
C VAL A 35 4.54 -16.36 11.72
N VAL A 36 5.05 -16.95 12.81
CA VAL A 36 5.71 -16.17 13.88
C VAL A 36 6.96 -15.46 13.35
N MET A 37 7.78 -16.15 12.56
CA MET A 37 8.96 -15.55 11.93
C MET A 37 8.55 -14.41 10.99
N ALA A 38 7.55 -14.61 10.13
CA ALA A 38 7.05 -13.56 9.25
C ALA A 38 6.57 -12.33 10.04
N ALA A 39 5.84 -12.52 11.15
CA ALA A 39 5.39 -11.42 12.01
C ALA A 39 6.57 -10.64 12.62
N VAL A 40 7.58 -11.34 13.13
CA VAL A 40 8.78 -10.73 13.73
C VAL A 40 9.58 -9.95 12.68
N PHE A 41 9.82 -10.53 11.50
CA PHE A 41 10.56 -9.86 10.43
C PHE A 41 9.78 -8.69 9.81
N ASN A 42 8.45 -8.79 9.70
CA ASN A 42 7.61 -7.68 9.23
C ASN A 42 7.66 -6.51 10.22
N PHE A 43 7.60 -6.79 11.53
CA PHE A 43 7.79 -5.78 12.57
C PHE A 43 9.17 -5.10 12.50
N PHE A 44 10.25 -5.88 12.35
CA PHE A 44 11.59 -5.31 12.18
C PHE A 44 11.74 -4.53 10.88
N GLY A 45 11.09 -4.96 9.80
CA GLY A 45 11.06 -4.23 8.53
C GLY A 45 10.48 -2.82 8.68
N VAL A 46 9.36 -2.70 9.40
CA VAL A 46 8.78 -1.38 9.70
C VAL A 46 9.70 -0.56 10.62
N LEU A 47 10.32 -1.18 11.62
CA LEU A 47 11.17 -0.49 12.59
C LEU A 47 12.50 0.02 12.00
N LEU A 48 13.09 -0.73 11.05
CA LEU A 48 14.38 -0.42 10.43
C LEU A 48 14.26 0.36 9.11
N GLY A 49 13.18 0.14 8.35
CA GLY A 49 13.01 0.68 6.99
C GLY A 49 11.67 1.36 6.72
N GLY A 50 10.72 1.38 7.67
CA GLY A 50 9.38 1.92 7.44
C GLY A 50 9.34 3.43 7.20
N LEU A 51 10.32 4.19 7.70
CA LEU A 51 10.36 5.66 7.59
C LEU A 51 10.42 6.16 6.15
N SER A 52 11.19 5.50 5.28
CA SER A 52 11.33 5.90 3.87
C SER A 52 10.05 5.66 3.07
N VAL A 53 9.38 4.52 3.31
CA VAL A 53 8.09 4.20 2.66
C VAL A 53 6.98 5.13 3.17
N ALA A 54 6.94 5.39 4.49
CA ALA A 54 6.00 6.33 5.07
C ALA A 54 6.17 7.74 4.48
N TYR A 55 7.42 8.21 4.32
CA TYR A 55 7.71 9.49 3.69
C TYR A 55 7.21 9.55 2.24
N ALA A 56 7.43 8.49 1.47
CA ALA A 56 6.96 8.40 0.09
C ALA A 56 5.43 8.50 0.02
N ILE A 57 4.70 7.77 0.86
CA ILE A 57 3.23 7.80 0.90
C ILE A 57 2.71 9.18 1.31
N VAL A 58 3.30 9.81 2.34
CA VAL A 58 2.88 11.16 2.78
C VAL A 58 3.07 12.19 1.68
N HIS A 59 4.16 12.12 0.92
CA HIS A 59 4.41 13.03 -0.21
C HIS A 59 3.49 12.78 -1.42
N MET A 60 2.78 11.65 -1.44
CA MET A 60 1.77 11.32 -2.45
C MET A 60 0.36 11.77 -2.08
N LEU A 61 0.11 12.05 -0.80
CA LEU A 61 -1.20 12.54 -0.39
C LEU A 61 -1.50 13.89 -1.06
N PRO A 62 -2.75 14.13 -1.49
CA PRO A 62 -3.15 15.42 -2.04
C PRO A 62 -2.81 16.53 -1.05
N THR A 63 -2.28 17.65 -1.55
CA THR A 63 -1.93 18.80 -0.68
C THR A 63 -3.15 19.31 0.08
N ASP A 64 -4.34 19.22 -0.51
CA ASP A 64 -5.61 19.51 0.19
C ASP A 64 -5.87 18.60 1.39
N LEU A 65 -5.50 17.32 1.30
CA LEU A 65 -5.62 16.38 2.41
C LEU A 65 -4.69 16.78 3.55
N LEU A 66 -3.45 17.17 3.22
CA LEU A 66 -2.41 17.57 4.18
C LEU A 66 -2.69 18.94 4.82
N LEU A 67 -3.34 19.85 4.09
CA LEU A 67 -3.68 21.19 4.57
C LEU A 67 -5.01 21.21 5.33
N ASN A 68 -5.97 20.34 4.99
CA ASN A 68 -7.29 20.28 5.60
C ASN A 68 -7.52 19.05 6.51
N MET A 69 -6.45 18.52 7.12
CA MET A 69 -6.51 17.33 8.00
C MET A 69 -7.50 17.47 9.17
N GLY A 70 -7.76 18.71 9.61
CA GLY A 70 -8.71 19.02 10.70
C GLY A 70 -10.14 19.32 10.25
N SER A 71 -10.40 19.40 8.95
CA SER A 71 -11.73 19.70 8.41
C SER A 71 -12.52 18.41 8.13
N SER A 72 -13.86 18.51 8.18
CA SER A 72 -14.77 17.40 7.83
C SER A 72 -14.43 16.76 6.47
N HIS A 73 -14.02 17.58 5.49
CA HIS A 73 -13.57 17.13 4.18
C HIS A 73 -12.29 16.28 4.22
N GLY A 74 -11.28 16.66 5.00
CA GLY A 74 -10.04 15.89 5.14
C GLY A 74 -10.29 14.52 5.77
N LEU A 75 -11.13 14.48 6.81
CA LEU A 75 -11.52 13.22 7.44
C LEU A 75 -12.27 12.30 6.47
N ALA A 76 -13.25 12.84 5.73
CA ALA A 76 -14.03 12.09 4.75
C ALA A 76 -13.14 11.50 3.63
N MET A 77 -12.14 12.25 3.18
CA MET A 77 -11.16 11.77 2.20
C MET A 77 -10.31 10.61 2.74
N VAL A 78 -9.76 10.72 3.97
CA VAL A 78 -8.98 9.62 4.59
C VAL A 78 -9.84 8.38 4.79
N PHE A 79 -11.08 8.54 5.26
CA PHE A 79 -12.00 7.41 5.44
C PHE A 79 -12.33 6.74 4.12
N SER A 80 -12.63 7.52 3.07
CA SER A 80 -12.95 6.99 1.74
C SER A 80 -11.76 6.21 1.14
N MET A 81 -10.55 6.75 1.29
CA MET A 81 -9.30 6.11 0.88
C MET A 81 -9.13 4.73 1.52
N LEU A 82 -9.18 4.70 2.85
CA LEU A 82 -8.94 3.49 3.63
C LEU A 82 -10.07 2.47 3.39
N LEU A 83 -11.32 2.93 3.24
CA LEU A 83 -12.46 2.04 3.01
C LEU A 83 -12.37 1.37 1.63
N ALA A 84 -12.02 2.14 0.59
CA ALA A 84 -11.75 1.57 -0.73
C ALA A 84 -10.62 0.54 -0.68
N ALA A 85 -9.53 0.84 0.03
CA ALA A 85 -8.40 -0.07 0.15
C ALA A 85 -8.73 -1.35 0.95
N ILE A 86 -9.49 -1.22 2.05
CA ILE A 86 -9.96 -2.35 2.86
C ILE A 86 -10.90 -3.25 2.06
N ILE A 87 -11.90 -2.69 1.37
CA ILE A 87 -12.87 -3.46 0.57
C ILE A 87 -12.15 -4.25 -0.51
N TRP A 88 -11.18 -3.62 -1.19
CA TRP A 88 -10.43 -4.27 -2.24
C TRP A 88 -9.49 -5.37 -1.70
N ASN A 89 -8.78 -5.11 -0.60
CA ASN A 89 -7.94 -6.11 0.05
C ASN A 89 -8.77 -7.32 0.53
N LEU A 90 -9.90 -7.08 1.21
CA LEU A 90 -10.83 -8.16 1.62
C LEU A 90 -11.42 -8.92 0.43
N GLY A 91 -11.81 -8.21 -0.64
CA GLY A 91 -12.34 -8.82 -1.84
C GLY A 91 -11.32 -9.74 -2.51
N THR A 92 -10.10 -9.25 -2.71
CA THR A 92 -9.01 -10.05 -3.32
C THR A 92 -8.62 -11.24 -2.46
N TRP A 93 -8.62 -11.09 -1.12
CA TRP A 93 -8.47 -12.21 -0.19
C TRP A 93 -9.59 -13.25 -0.34
N TYR A 94 -10.85 -12.81 -0.39
CA TYR A 94 -12.00 -13.71 -0.54
C TYR A 94 -11.96 -14.49 -1.86
N PHE A 95 -11.47 -13.88 -2.94
CA PHE A 95 -11.28 -14.53 -4.22
C PHE A 95 -9.93 -15.29 -4.35
N GLY A 96 -9.08 -15.27 -3.32
CA GLY A 96 -7.77 -15.93 -3.34
C GLY A 96 -6.79 -15.34 -4.38
N LEU A 97 -7.02 -14.09 -4.81
CA LEU A 97 -6.18 -13.44 -5.81
C LEU A 97 -4.95 -12.82 -5.13
N PRO A 98 -3.73 -13.07 -5.63
CA PRO A 98 -2.53 -12.38 -5.15
C PRO A 98 -2.64 -10.89 -5.55
N ALA A 99 -2.90 -10.04 -4.56
CA ALA A 99 -3.03 -8.60 -4.72
C ALA A 99 -2.00 -7.86 -3.87
N SER A 100 -1.50 -6.74 -4.38
CA SER A 100 -0.54 -5.88 -3.70
C SER A 100 -1.27 -4.72 -3.01
N SER A 101 -1.24 -4.72 -1.67
CA SER A 101 -1.84 -3.67 -0.86
C SER A 101 -1.30 -2.26 -1.16
N SER A 102 -0.03 -2.15 -1.53
CA SER A 102 0.59 -0.87 -1.93
C SER A 102 -0.05 -0.30 -3.20
N HIS A 103 -0.34 -1.14 -4.19
CA HIS A 103 -1.03 -0.71 -5.42
C HIS A 103 -2.45 -0.26 -5.12
N THR A 104 -3.13 -0.99 -4.25
CA THR A 104 -4.48 -0.66 -3.80
C THR A 104 -4.52 0.69 -3.07
N LEU A 105 -3.54 0.96 -2.20
CA LEU A 105 -3.44 2.24 -1.49
C LEU A 105 -3.14 3.40 -2.44
N ILE A 106 -2.19 3.23 -3.37
CA ILE A 106 -1.86 4.24 -4.39
C ILE A 106 -3.08 4.52 -5.28
N GLY A 107 -3.79 3.49 -5.73
CA GLY A 107 -5.02 3.64 -6.52
C GLY A 107 -6.12 4.37 -5.76
N ALA A 108 -6.27 4.10 -4.46
CA ALA A 108 -7.19 4.84 -3.60
C ALA A 108 -6.79 6.32 -3.49
N ILE A 109 -5.50 6.63 -3.26
CA ILE A 109 -4.95 8.00 -3.22
C ILE A 109 -5.28 8.78 -4.50
N ILE A 110 -5.06 8.17 -5.66
CA ILE A 110 -5.37 8.76 -6.97
C ILE A 110 -6.88 9.00 -7.11
N GLY A 111 -7.70 8.03 -6.69
CA GLY A 111 -9.16 8.13 -6.73
C GLY A 111 -9.70 9.31 -5.94
N ILE A 112 -9.27 9.50 -4.69
CA ILE A 112 -9.76 10.63 -3.88
C ILE A 112 -9.20 11.95 -4.40
N GLY A 113 -7.96 11.98 -4.90
CA GLY A 113 -7.39 13.15 -5.55
C GLY A 113 -8.20 13.60 -6.77
N LEU A 114 -8.65 12.65 -7.60
CA LEU A 114 -9.51 12.93 -8.76
C LEU A 114 -10.90 13.41 -8.33
N THR A 115 -11.53 12.76 -7.36
CA THR A 115 -12.85 13.16 -6.86
C THR A 115 -12.81 14.54 -6.21
N ASN A 116 -11.75 14.86 -5.46
CA ASN A 116 -11.56 16.18 -4.86
C ASN A 116 -11.44 17.27 -5.94
N ALA A 117 -10.67 17.02 -7.00
CA ALA A 117 -10.53 17.94 -8.14
C ALA A 117 -11.87 18.19 -8.85
N LEU A 118 -12.66 17.13 -9.07
CA LEU A 118 -14.00 17.23 -9.66
C LEU A 118 -14.99 18.02 -8.77
N MET A 119 -14.89 17.89 -7.44
CA MET A 119 -15.77 18.59 -6.50
C MET A 119 -15.41 20.06 -6.30
N THR A 120 -14.13 20.44 -6.39
CA THR A 120 -13.67 21.83 -6.24
C THR A 120 -13.56 22.59 -7.55
N GLY A 121 -13.73 21.94 -8.70
CA GLY A 121 -13.65 22.57 -10.03
C GLY A 121 -12.26 23.08 -10.39
N THR A 122 -11.24 22.69 -9.62
CA THR A 122 -9.83 23.00 -9.85
C THR A 122 -9.27 22.09 -10.94
N SER A 123 -8.21 22.57 -11.61
CA SER A 123 -7.56 21.81 -12.67
C SER A 123 -7.07 20.47 -12.10
N VAL A 124 -7.44 19.36 -12.75
CA VAL A 124 -7.02 18.00 -12.40
C VAL A 124 -5.49 17.89 -12.31
N VAL A 125 -4.78 18.76 -13.03
CA VAL A 125 -3.31 18.79 -13.14
C VAL A 125 -2.62 19.43 -11.93
N ASP A 126 -3.27 20.39 -11.25
CA ASP A 126 -2.77 20.98 -10.01
C ASP A 126 -3.16 20.14 -8.78
N ALA A 127 -4.34 19.53 -8.82
CA ALA A 127 -4.88 18.71 -7.72
C ALA A 127 -4.26 17.31 -7.66
N LEU A 128 -4.05 16.67 -8.81
CA LEU A 128 -3.22 15.48 -8.94
C LEU A 128 -1.88 15.94 -9.47
N ASN A 129 -0.88 16.00 -8.60
CA ASN A 129 0.50 16.34 -8.94
C ASN A 129 1.05 15.32 -9.97
N ILE A 130 0.70 15.49 -11.26
CA ILE A 130 0.90 14.55 -12.38
C ILE A 130 2.34 14.00 -12.45
N PRO A 131 3.40 14.80 -12.21
CA PRO A 131 4.77 14.28 -12.18
C PRO A 131 4.98 13.17 -11.13
N LYS A 132 4.32 13.27 -9.98
CA LYS A 132 4.39 12.25 -8.93
C LYS A 132 3.67 10.97 -9.32
N VAL A 133 2.48 11.09 -9.94
CA VAL A 133 1.73 9.92 -10.46
C VAL A 133 2.58 9.16 -11.48
N ILE A 134 3.21 9.87 -12.42
CA ILE A 134 4.08 9.27 -13.44
C ILE A 134 5.31 8.60 -12.80
N GLY A 135 5.97 9.24 -11.82
CA GLY A 135 7.12 8.66 -11.13
C GLY A 135 6.81 7.35 -10.40
N ILE A 136 5.58 7.21 -9.88
CA ILE A 136 5.11 6.00 -9.21
C ILE A 136 4.85 4.88 -10.20
N PHE A 137 4.14 5.17 -11.30
CA PHE A 137 3.95 4.19 -12.37
C PHE A 137 5.29 3.71 -12.92
N ALA A 138 6.27 4.61 -13.05
CA ALA A 138 7.64 4.24 -13.41
C ALA A 138 8.28 3.33 -12.35
N SER A 139 8.21 3.66 -11.05
CA SER A 139 8.73 2.82 -9.97
C SER A 139 8.06 1.44 -9.90
N LEU A 140 6.76 1.35 -10.20
CA LEU A 140 6.00 0.10 -10.26
C LEU A 140 6.48 -0.82 -11.38
N ILE A 141 6.89 -0.25 -12.52
CA ILE A 141 7.41 -1.02 -13.66
C ILE A 141 8.90 -1.36 -13.46
N ILE A 142 9.66 -0.45 -12.85
CA ILE A 142 11.10 -0.61 -12.65
C ILE A 142 11.38 -1.61 -11.52
N SER A 143 10.59 -1.63 -10.45
CA SER A 143 10.88 -2.48 -9.28
C SER A 143 10.89 -4.00 -9.57
N PRO A 144 9.97 -4.59 -10.38
CA PRO A 144 10.04 -6.00 -10.73
C PRO A 144 11.21 -6.31 -11.66
N ILE A 145 11.57 -5.38 -12.56
CA ILE A 145 12.69 -5.55 -13.50
C ILE A 145 14.01 -5.59 -12.72
N VAL A 146 14.21 -4.63 -11.81
CA VAL A 146 15.41 -4.59 -10.95
C VAL A 146 15.46 -5.84 -10.06
N GLY A 147 14.33 -6.23 -9.46
CA GLY A 147 14.24 -7.46 -8.66
C GLY A 147 14.61 -8.71 -9.46
N LEU A 148 14.13 -8.84 -10.70
CA LEU A 148 14.44 -9.96 -11.58
C LEU A 148 15.92 -9.98 -11.99
N VAL A 149 16.51 -8.83 -12.29
CA VAL A 149 17.93 -8.73 -12.66
C VAL A 149 18.84 -9.09 -11.48
N VAL A 150 18.54 -8.60 -10.28
CA VAL A 150 19.34 -8.89 -9.08
C VAL A 150 19.19 -10.35 -8.66
N ALA A 151 17.97 -10.89 -8.66
CA ALA A 151 17.72 -12.30 -8.36
C ALA A 151 18.36 -13.22 -9.41
N GLY A 152 18.25 -12.86 -10.69
CA GLY A 152 18.87 -13.61 -11.79
C GLY A 152 20.39 -13.54 -11.83
N GLY A 153 21.01 -12.50 -11.27
CA GLY A 153 22.47 -12.39 -11.13
C GLY A 153 23.05 -13.07 -9.89
N LEU A 154 22.21 -13.52 -8.96
CA LEU A 154 22.59 -14.26 -7.75
C LEU A 154 22.57 -15.79 -7.95
N ILE A 155 22.07 -16.25 -9.10
CA ILE A 155 22.05 -17.65 -9.57
C ILE A 155 23.22 -17.82 -10.55
#